data_AF-A0A7W8X8D7-F1
#
_entry.id   AF-A0A7W8X8D7-F1
#
_cell.length_a   1.000
_cell.length_b   1.000
_cell.length_c   1.000
_cell.angle_alpha   90.00
_cell.angle_beta   90.00
_cell.angle_gamma   90.00
#
_symmetry.space_group_name_H-M   'P 1'
#
loop_
_entity.id
_entity.type
_entity.pdbx_description
1 polymer ?
#
loop_
_entity_poly.entity_id
_entity_poly.type
_entity_poly.pdbx_seq_one_letter_code
_entity_poly.pdbx_strand_id
1 'polypeptide(L)'
;MKHTLAGKSVAALVLAFSVFHASPVKAEGTAPAVDNDRCGVDPGVEGNPKSFGDKLDACNGVLKPPRVGDSELVEPTPDVGKTPVIRPGELPEQHGSKP
;
A
#
# COMPACT_ATOMS: atom_id res chain seq x y z
N MET A 1 -7.02 42.24 -70.93
CA MET A 1 -7.01 43.72 -70.82
C MET A 1 -8.11 44.09 -69.83
N LYS A 2 -7.92 44.63 -68.63
CA LYS A 2 -6.84 45.34 -67.95
C LYS A 2 -7.03 45.06 -66.45
N HIS A 3 -5.95 44.77 -65.72
CA HIS A 3 -6.01 44.59 -64.26
C HIS A 3 -5.78 45.97 -63.62
N THR A 4 -6.78 46.51 -62.93
CA THR A 4 -6.62 47.77 -62.19
C THR A 4 -6.41 47.43 -60.71
N LEU A 5 -5.15 47.41 -60.31
CA LEU A 5 -4.71 47.20 -58.93
C LEU A 5 -4.76 48.56 -58.21
N ALA A 6 -5.73 48.76 -57.33
CA ALA A 6 -5.74 49.91 -56.42
C ALA A 6 -5.27 49.44 -55.04
N GLY A 7 -4.00 49.75 -54.73
CA GLY A 7 -3.38 49.46 -53.45
C GLY A 7 -4.02 50.24 -52.31
N LYS A 8 -4.19 49.56 -51.17
CA LYS A 8 -4.40 50.19 -49.86
C LYS A 8 -3.46 49.55 -48.84
N SER A 9 -2.88 50.45 -48.06
CA SER A 9 -1.75 50.31 -47.16
C SER A 9 -1.87 49.24 -46.06
N VAL A 10 -0.70 48.66 -45.76
CA VAL A 10 -0.07 48.46 -44.43
C VAL A 10 -0.99 48.10 -43.26
N ALA A 11 -0.83 46.88 -42.72
CA ALA A 11 -0.77 46.58 -41.28
C ALA A 11 -0.61 45.06 -41.04
N ALA A 12 -0.12 44.68 -39.85
CA ALA A 12 0.09 43.33 -39.30
C ALA A 12 1.39 42.65 -39.79
N LEU A 13 2.56 42.80 -39.16
CA LEU A 13 2.94 42.68 -37.74
C LEU A 13 2.67 41.26 -37.17
N VAL A 14 3.78 40.53 -36.95
CA VAL A 14 4.11 39.61 -35.84
C VAL A 14 3.84 38.09 -35.96
N LEU A 15 4.97 37.36 -36.04
CA LEU A 15 5.38 36.09 -35.41
C LEU A 15 4.36 34.93 -35.28
N ALA A 16 4.50 33.93 -36.15
CA ALA A 16 4.04 32.57 -35.87
C ALA A 16 5.13 31.78 -35.12
N PHE A 17 5.22 31.97 -33.80
CA PHE A 17 5.91 31.01 -32.92
C PHE A 17 4.99 29.79 -32.76
N SER A 18 5.39 28.66 -33.35
CA SER A 18 4.74 27.37 -33.16
C SER A 18 4.84 26.97 -31.68
N VAL A 19 3.73 27.05 -30.95
CA VAL A 19 3.67 26.58 -29.57
C VAL A 19 3.78 25.05 -29.57
N PHE A 20 4.97 24.56 -29.21
CA PHE A 20 5.17 23.19 -28.75
C PHE A 20 4.19 22.94 -27.61
N HIS A 21 3.16 22.13 -27.85
CA HIS A 21 2.26 21.69 -26.80
C HIS A 21 3.00 20.62 -25.98
N ALA A 22 3.69 21.07 -24.93
CA ALA A 22 4.07 20.18 -23.84
C ALA A 22 2.77 19.70 -23.17
N SER A 23 2.34 18.49 -23.51
CA SER A 23 1.27 17.82 -22.76
C SER A 23 1.68 17.79 -21.29
N PRO A 24 0.82 18.24 -20.35
CA PRO A 24 1.08 18.00 -18.95
C PRO A 24 1.02 16.48 -18.74
N VAL A 25 2.17 15.88 -18.45
CA VAL A 25 2.20 14.59 -17.76
C VAL A 25 1.40 14.81 -16.48
N LYS A 26 0.21 14.22 -16.40
CA LYS A 26 -0.58 14.20 -15.18
C LYS A 26 0.18 13.30 -14.23
N ALA A 27 1.04 13.92 -13.43
CA ALA A 27 1.70 13.30 -12.31
C ALA A 27 0.65 12.53 -11.50
N GLU A 28 1.02 11.30 -11.20
CA GLU A 28 0.36 10.33 -10.35
C GLU A 28 -0.58 11.03 -9.36
N GLY A 29 -1.88 10.72 -9.46
CA GLY A 29 -2.83 11.19 -8.47
C GLY A 29 -2.37 10.66 -7.12
N THR A 30 -1.87 11.54 -6.26
CA THR A 30 -1.82 11.29 -4.83
C THR A 30 -3.25 10.96 -4.43
N ALA A 31 -3.54 9.67 -4.28
CA ALA A 31 -4.80 9.22 -3.72
C ALA A 31 -4.96 9.95 -2.37
N PRO A 32 -6.16 10.45 -2.06
CA PRO A 32 -6.41 11.04 -0.75
C PRO A 32 -5.96 10.06 0.33
N ALA A 33 -5.38 10.56 1.42
CA ALA A 33 -4.97 9.72 2.54
C ALA A 33 -6.16 8.85 2.98
N VAL A 34 -6.03 7.55 2.80
CA VAL A 34 -7.07 6.59 3.16
C VAL A 34 -7.18 6.57 4.68
N ASP A 35 -8.36 6.92 5.18
CA ASP A 35 -8.75 6.72 6.57
C ASP A 35 -8.61 5.22 6.91
N ASN A 36 -7.55 4.90 7.65
CA ASN A 36 -7.06 3.52 7.79
C ASN A 36 -7.98 2.63 8.64
N ASP A 37 -8.84 3.24 9.46
CA ASP A 37 -9.78 2.51 10.32
C ASP A 37 -10.99 1.98 9.52
N ARG A 38 -11.33 2.65 8.40
CA ARG A 38 -12.43 2.24 7.50
C ARG A 38 -12.11 0.96 6.68
N CYS A 39 -10.84 0.60 6.56
CA CYS A 39 -10.39 -0.53 5.74
C CYS A 39 -10.31 -1.87 6.49
N GLY A 40 -10.73 -1.92 7.75
CA GLY A 40 -10.87 -3.17 8.50
C GLY A 40 -12.08 -4.01 8.04
N VAL A 41 -11.96 -5.33 8.17
CA VAL A 41 -13.07 -6.28 7.99
C VAL A 41 -13.10 -7.25 9.16
N ASP A 42 -14.28 -7.45 9.76
CA ASP A 42 -14.46 -8.48 10.78
C ASP A 42 -14.54 -9.86 10.12
N PRO A 43 -13.67 -10.81 10.52
CA PRO A 43 -13.75 -12.18 10.03
C PRO A 43 -15.05 -12.85 10.52
N GLY A 44 -15.75 -13.55 9.62
CA GLY A 44 -16.96 -14.30 9.96
C GLY A 44 -18.28 -13.57 9.73
N VAL A 45 -18.26 -12.30 9.29
CA VAL A 45 -19.45 -11.60 8.81
C VAL A 45 -19.56 -11.82 7.29
N GLU A 46 -20.64 -12.43 6.83
CA GLU A 46 -20.93 -12.52 5.39
C GLU A 46 -21.25 -11.12 4.85
N GLY A 47 -20.30 -10.55 4.11
CA GLY A 47 -20.49 -9.28 3.42
C GLY A 47 -21.41 -9.42 2.21
N ASN A 48 -22.16 -8.37 1.89
CA ASN A 48 -22.86 -8.30 0.61
C ASN A 48 -21.81 -8.24 -0.53
N PRO A 49 -21.77 -9.22 -1.45
CA PRO A 49 -20.75 -9.28 -2.50
C PRO A 49 -20.81 -8.06 -3.43
N LYS A 50 -21.97 -7.41 -3.58
CA LYS A 50 -22.11 -6.21 -4.41
C LYS A 50 -21.39 -4.99 -3.83
N SER A 51 -21.19 -4.92 -2.51
CA SER A 51 -20.50 -3.80 -1.85
C SER A 51 -19.00 -4.04 -1.63
N PHE A 52 -18.51 -5.22 -2.00
CA PHE A 52 -17.10 -5.58 -1.77
C PHE A 52 -16.16 -4.79 -2.70
N GLY A 53 -16.55 -4.62 -3.98
CA GLY A 53 -15.79 -3.81 -4.95
C GLY A 53 -15.61 -2.37 -4.48
N ASP A 54 -16.70 -1.70 -4.10
CA ASP A 54 -16.67 -0.32 -3.60
C ASP A 54 -15.77 -0.16 -2.36
N LYS A 55 -15.73 -1.17 -1.49
CA LYS A 55 -14.89 -1.17 -0.29
C LYS A 55 -13.41 -1.33 -0.65
N LEU A 56 -13.08 -2.18 -1.62
CA LEU A 56 -11.71 -2.33 -2.11
C LEU A 56 -11.24 -1.04 -2.79
N ASP A 57 -12.07 -0.43 -3.63
CA ASP A 57 -11.73 0.82 -4.31
C ASP A 57 -11.46 1.96 -3.30
N ALA A 58 -12.27 2.06 -2.24
CA ALA A 58 -12.05 3.02 -1.15
C ALA A 58 -10.76 2.76 -0.34
N CYS A 59 -10.20 1.56 -0.43
CA CYS A 59 -9.01 1.11 0.30
C CYS A 59 -7.81 0.88 -0.62
N ASN A 60 -7.81 1.42 -1.84
CA ASN A 60 -6.76 1.21 -2.85
C ASN A 60 -6.48 -0.29 -3.11
N GLY A 61 -7.51 -1.13 -3.05
CA GLY A 61 -7.42 -2.57 -3.23
C GLY A 61 -6.86 -3.35 -2.04
N VAL A 62 -6.49 -2.70 -0.93
CA VAL A 62 -5.86 -3.36 0.21
C VAL A 62 -6.69 -3.19 1.48
N LEU A 63 -7.27 -4.28 1.96
CA LEU A 63 -7.94 -4.32 3.25
C LEU A 63 -6.92 -4.47 4.38
N LYS A 64 -7.22 -3.83 5.50
CA LYS A 64 -6.43 -3.98 6.72
C LYS A 64 -6.78 -5.33 7.37
N PRO A 65 -5.80 -6.21 7.62
CA PRO A 65 -6.08 -7.44 8.34
C PRO A 65 -6.50 -7.14 9.79
N PRO A 66 -7.34 -7.99 10.39
CA PRO A 66 -7.59 -7.91 11.83
C PRO A 66 -6.28 -8.09 12.59
N ARG A 67 -6.22 -7.62 13.84
CA ARG A 67 -5.07 -7.89 14.71
C ARG A 67 -4.98 -9.41 14.90
N VAL A 68 -3.84 -9.99 14.55
CA VAL A 68 -3.52 -11.40 14.77
C VAL A 68 -2.67 -11.55 16.03
N GLY A 69 -2.76 -12.72 16.68
CA GLY A 69 -2.05 -13.05 17.92
C GLY A 69 -2.90 -12.90 19.17
N ASP A 70 -2.68 -13.77 20.15
CA ASP A 70 -3.34 -13.66 21.45
C ASP A 70 -2.79 -12.44 22.19
N SER A 71 -3.68 -11.65 22.80
CA SER A 71 -3.26 -10.45 23.55
C SER A 71 -2.40 -10.79 24.78
N GLU A 72 -2.38 -12.07 25.19
CA GLU A 72 -1.61 -12.58 26.33
C GLU A 72 -0.27 -13.22 25.91
N LEU A 73 -0.04 -13.52 24.62
CA LEU A 73 1.21 -14.10 24.10
C LEU A 73 2.10 -13.02 23.45
N VAL A 74 2.19 -11.86 24.11
CA VAL A 74 3.00 -10.73 23.61
C VAL A 74 4.45 -10.84 24.07
N GLU A 75 4.72 -11.50 25.20
CA GLU A 75 6.08 -11.65 25.68
C GLU A 75 6.84 -12.68 24.82
N PRO A 76 7.94 -12.28 24.16
CA PRO A 76 8.79 -13.22 23.45
C PRO A 76 9.29 -14.30 24.42
N THR A 77 9.44 -15.53 23.94
CA THR A 77 10.12 -16.57 24.71
C THR A 77 11.51 -16.06 25.14
N PRO A 78 11.93 -16.31 26.39
CA PRO A 78 13.27 -15.94 26.84
C PRO A 78 14.35 -16.51 25.91
N ASP A 79 15.47 -15.78 25.76
CA ASP A 79 16.60 -16.21 24.92
C ASP A 79 17.17 -17.57 25.34
N VAL A 80 16.98 -17.95 26.60
CA VAL A 80 17.48 -19.20 27.17
C VAL A 80 16.39 -19.96 27.93
N GLY A 81 16.26 -21.25 27.62
CA GLY A 81 15.44 -22.17 28.40
C GLY A 81 16.03 -22.43 29.79
N LYS A 82 15.19 -22.86 30.73
CA LYS A 82 15.62 -23.28 32.08
C LYS A 82 16.14 -24.73 32.13
N THR A 83 16.24 -25.39 30.98
CA THR A 83 16.77 -26.75 30.89
C THR A 83 18.21 -26.78 31.37
N PRO A 84 18.56 -27.64 32.35
CA PRO A 84 19.92 -27.73 32.85
C PRO A 84 20.87 -28.28 31.78
N VAL A 85 22.10 -27.77 31.77
CA VAL A 85 23.18 -28.31 30.94
C VAL A 85 23.74 -29.57 31.62
N ILE A 86 23.56 -30.73 30.98
CA ILE A 86 24.14 -31.99 31.41
C ILE A 86 25.54 -32.11 30.79
N ARG A 87 26.60 -32.09 31.62
CA ARG A 87 27.98 -32.23 31.12
C ARG A 87 28.24 -33.66 30.64
N PRO A 88 29.20 -33.89 29.73
CA PRO A 88 29.62 -35.24 29.35
C PRO A 88 29.99 -36.07 30.60
N GLY A 89 29.37 -37.23 30.76
CA GLY A 89 29.59 -38.13 31.91
C GLY A 89 28.75 -37.84 33.16
N GLU A 90 27.97 -36.76 33.19
CA GLU A 90 27.17 -36.36 34.37
C GLU A 90 25.68 -36.62 34.18
N LEU A 91 25.30 -37.87 33.94
CA LEU A 91 23.89 -38.24 33.91
C LEU A 91 23.28 -38.11 35.33
N PRO A 92 22.11 -37.46 35.47
CA PRO A 92 21.37 -37.48 36.73
C PRO A 92 21.06 -38.91 37.16
N GLU A 93 21.01 -39.15 38.47
CA GLU A 93 20.58 -40.44 39.00
C GLU A 93 19.19 -40.79 38.46
N GLN A 94 19.06 -41.97 37.84
CA GLN A 94 17.77 -42.42 37.34
C GLN A 94 16.91 -42.85 38.53
N HIS A 95 15.97 -41.99 38.92
CA HIS A 95 14.96 -42.34 39.93
C HIS A 95 14.09 -43.49 39.41
N GLY A 96 14.44 -44.72 39.80
CA GLY A 96 13.73 -45.93 39.38
C GLY A 96 14.56 -47.21 39.34
N SER A 97 15.90 -47.13 39.40
CA SER A 97 16.74 -48.32 39.52
C SER A 97 16.97 -48.69 40.99
N LYS A 98 15.91 -49.10 41.69
CA LYS A 98 16.05 -49.85 42.94
C LYS A 98 15.77 -51.33 42.60
N PRO A 99 16.66 -52.29 42.92
CA PRO A 99 16.24 -53.68 43.01
C PRO A 99 15.23 -53.86 44.16
#